data_AF-A0A9Q4IFX1-F1
#
_entry.id   AF-A0A9Q4IFX1-F1
#
_cell.length_a   1.000
_cell.length_b   1.000
_cell.length_c   1.000
_cell.angle_alpha   90.00
_cell.angle_beta   90.00
_cell.angle_gamma   90.00
#
_symmetry.space_group_name_H-M   'P 1'
#
loop_
_entity.id
_entity.type
_entity.pdbx_description
1 polymer ?
#
loop_
_entity_poly.entity_id
_entity_poly.type
_entity_poly.pdbx_seq_one_letter_code
_entity_poly.pdbx_strand_id
1 'polypeptide(L)' 'MTDPRSEDQKVAAVNASMVMAGQPLSAEAEAAGRKIIRGEISDEEAVLEYLEKNGLGNSSRAAELRRRIAGAA' A
#
# COMPACT_ATOMS: atom_id res chain seq x y z
N MET A 1 20.10 5.85 5.53
CA MET A 1 20.52 5.60 4.14
C MET A 1 19.40 6.09 3.24
N THR A 2 19.63 7.11 2.41
CA THR A 2 18.62 7.61 1.48
C THR A 2 18.51 6.62 0.33
N ASP A 3 17.31 6.11 0.05
CA ASP A 3 17.08 5.22 -1.08
C ASP A 3 17.35 5.99 -2.39
N PRO A 4 18.35 5.59 -3.20
CA PRO A 4 18.75 6.35 -4.39
C PRO A 4 17.79 6.15 -5.57
N ARG A 5 16.82 5.24 -5.45
CA ARG A 5 15.89 4.92 -6.54
C ARG A 5 14.82 6.00 -6.69
N SER A 6 14.49 6.34 -7.94
CA SER A 6 13.32 7.15 -8.25
C SER A 6 12.01 6.42 -7.91
N GLU A 7 10.90 7.16 -7.83
CA GLU A 7 9.56 6.55 -7.67
C GLU A 7 9.29 5.49 -8.74
N ASP A 8 9.57 5.81 -10.01
CA ASP A 8 9.35 4.87 -11.11
C ASP A 8 10.23 3.62 -11.01
N GLN A 9 11.47 3.74 -10.55
CA GLN A 9 12.33 2.58 -10.32
C GLN A 9 11.79 1.68 -9.21
N LYS A 10 11.19 2.25 -8.16
CA LYS A 10 10.56 1.49 -7.08
C LYS A 10 9.31 0.79 -7.58
N VAL A 11 8.44 1.51 -8.29
CA VAL A 11 7.21 0.94 -8.88
C VAL A 11 7.55 -0.16 -9.89
N ALA A 12 8.51 0.05 -10.77
CA ALA A 12 8.95 -0.95 -11.73
C ALA A 12 9.50 -2.21 -11.05
N ALA A 13 10.27 -2.05 -9.97
CA ALA A 13 10.78 -3.20 -9.19
C ALA A 13 9.64 -3.99 -8.53
N VAL A 14 8.64 -3.31 -7.96
CA VAL A 14 7.45 -3.97 -7.40
C VAL A 14 6.68 -4.70 -8.50
N ASN A 15 6.40 -4.03 -9.62
CA ASN A 15 5.66 -4.65 -10.72
C ASN A 15 6.41 -5.87 -11.30
N ALA A 16 7.73 -5.79 -11.46
CA ALA A 16 8.52 -6.95 -11.89
C ALA A 16 8.39 -8.13 -10.93
N SER A 17 8.45 -7.89 -9.61
CA SER A 17 8.21 -8.92 -8.59
C SER A 17 6.82 -9.52 -8.69
N MET A 18 5.81 -8.68 -8.88
CA MET A 18 4.41 -9.05 -8.97
C MET A 18 4.12 -9.86 -10.25
N VAL A 19 4.72 -9.48 -11.38
CA VAL A 19 4.70 -10.24 -12.65
C VAL A 19 5.36 -11.61 -12.47
N MET A 20 6.52 -11.70 -11.82
CA MET A 20 7.18 -12.98 -11.54
C MET A 20 6.32 -13.89 -10.64
N ALA A 21 5.51 -13.32 -9.76
CA ALA A 21 4.55 -14.03 -8.93
C ALA A 21 3.24 -14.40 -9.68
N GLY A 22 3.11 -14.06 -10.96
CA GLY A 22 1.89 -14.29 -11.74
C GLY A 22 0.71 -13.39 -11.35
N GLN A 23 0.99 -12.26 -10.71
CA GLN A 23 0.00 -11.31 -10.17
C GLN A 23 0.40 -9.88 -10.54
N PRO A 24 0.42 -9.48 -11.83
CA PRO A 24 0.85 -8.13 -12.23
C PRO A 24 0.06 -7.04 -11.50
N LEU A 25 0.70 -5.89 -11.24
CA LEU A 25 0.01 -4.78 -10.58
C LEU A 25 -1.13 -4.25 -11.46
N SER A 26 -2.28 -4.02 -10.84
CA SER A 26 -3.34 -3.22 -11.45
C SER A 26 -2.98 -1.73 -11.41
N ALA A 27 -3.59 -0.93 -12.28
CA ALA A 27 -3.41 0.52 -12.27
C ALA A 27 -3.79 1.16 -10.92
N GLU A 28 -4.79 0.60 -10.25
CA GLU A 28 -5.25 1.04 -8.93
C GLU A 28 -4.20 0.75 -7.85
N ALA A 29 -3.60 -0.45 -7.88
CA ALA A 29 -2.56 -0.85 -6.95
C ALA A 29 -1.27 -0.03 -7.17
N GLU A 30 -0.92 0.25 -8.42
CA GLU A 30 0.18 1.15 -8.74
C GLU A 30 -0.08 2.56 -8.20
N ALA A 31 -1.27 3.12 -8.44
CA ALA A 31 -1.63 4.45 -7.95
C ALA A 31 -1.57 4.54 -6.41
N ALA A 32 -2.08 3.53 -5.70
CA ALA A 32 -1.96 3.44 -4.24
C ALA A 32 -0.49 3.33 -3.79
N GLY A 33 0.31 2.49 -4.46
CA GLY A 33 1.74 2.35 -4.19
C GLY A 33 2.53 3.65 -4.35
N ARG A 34 2.18 4.47 -5.35
CA ARG A 34 2.80 5.79 -5.56
C ARG A 34 2.49 6.76 -4.43
N LYS A 35 1.26 6.78 -3.92
CA LYS A 35 0.90 7.59 -2.74
C LYS A 35 1.72 7.20 -1.51
N ILE A 36 1.93 5.90 -1.29
CA ILE A 36 2.79 5.39 -0.21
C ILE A 36 4.24 5.84 -0.40
N ILE A 37 4.80 5.71 -1.61
CA ILE A 37 6.18 6.11 -1.90
C ILE A 37 6.41 7.60 -1.65
N ARG A 38 5.41 8.45 -1.94
CA ARG A 38 5.46 9.90 -1.69
C ARG A 38 5.19 10.28 -0.23
N GLY A 39 4.76 9.33 0.60
CA GLY A 39 4.34 9.59 1.98
C GLY A 39 3.02 10.34 2.11
N GLU A 40 2.19 10.33 1.05
CA GLU A 40 0.84 10.93 1.08
C GLU A 40 -0.12 10.12 1.97
N ILE A 41 0.10 8.81 2.03
CA ILE A 41 -0.56 7.86 2.95
C ILE A 41 0.48 6.87 3.46
N SER A 42 0.24 6.32 4.65
CA SER A 42 0.96 5.17 5.18
C SER A 42 0.55 3.87 4.49
N ASP A 43 1.40 2.85 4.63
CA ASP A 43 1.08 1.47 4.24
C ASP A 43 -0.13 0.92 5.01
N GLU A 44 -0.26 1.26 6.29
CA GLU A 44 -1.40 0.89 7.13
C GLU A 44 -2.71 1.50 6.64
N GLU A 45 -2.72 2.79 6.29
CA GLU A 45 -3.90 3.47 5.72
C GLU A 45 -4.31 2.84 4.39
N ALA A 46 -3.35 2.52 3.52
CA ALA A 46 -3.62 1.87 2.24
C ALA A 46 -4.25 0.48 2.42
N VAL A 47 -3.77 -0.31 3.39
CA VAL A 47 -4.36 -1.62 3.72
C VAL A 47 -5.75 -1.46 4.33
N LEU A 48 -5.97 -0.48 5.20
CA LEU A 48 -7.29 -0.21 5.77
C LEU A 48 -8.30 0.16 4.67
N GLU A 49 -7.94 1.06 3.76
CA GLU A 49 -8.77 1.44 2.61
C GLU A 49 -9.12 0.22 1.73
N TYR A 50 -8.14 -0.66 1.48
CA TYR A 50 -8.39 -1.92 0.76
C TYR A 50 -9.41 -2.80 1.48
N LEU A 51 -9.26 -2.99 2.80
CA LEU A 51 -10.19 -3.81 3.57
C LEU A 51 -11.61 -3.23 3.54
N GLU A 52 -11.75 -1.91 3.70
CA GLU A 52 -13.06 -1.24 3.68
C GLU A 52 -13.74 -1.37 2.32
N LYS A 53 -13.03 -1.15 1.21
CA LYS A 53 -13.56 -1.29 -0.15
C LYS A 53 -14.01 -2.72 -0.49
N ASN A 54 -13.40 -3.72 0.14
CA ASN A 54 -13.70 -5.13 -0.11
C ASN A 54 -14.66 -5.74 0.94
N GLY A 55 -15.37 -4.91 1.71
CA GLY A 55 -16.37 -5.37 2.70
C GLY A 55 -15.76 -5.98 3.97
N LEU A 56 -14.44 -5.86 4.16
CA LEU A 56 -13.68 -6.35 5.31
C LEU A 56 -13.41 -5.27 6.36
N GLY A 57 -14.08 -4.12 6.26
CA GLY A 57 -13.91 -2.98 7.19
C GLY A 57 -14.27 -3.30 8.65
N ASN A 58 -15.04 -4.37 8.91
CA ASN A 58 -15.38 -4.85 10.25
C ASN A 58 -14.50 -6.01 10.73
N SER A 59 -13.49 -6.39 9.95
CA SER A 59 -12.55 -7.44 10.36
C SER A 59 -11.74 -7.02 11.58
N SER A 60 -11.25 -8.01 12.35
CA SER A 60 -10.32 -7.77 13.45
C SER A 60 -9.07 -7.01 12.99
N ARG A 61 -8.61 -7.27 11.76
CA ARG A 61 -7.48 -6.57 11.15
C ARG A 61 -7.78 -5.09 10.89
N ALA A 62 -8.95 -4.76 10.35
CA ALA A 62 -9.35 -3.37 10.14
C ALA A 62 -9.46 -2.61 11.47
N ALA A 63 -9.98 -3.27 12.52
CA ALA A 63 -10.03 -2.68 13.87
C ALA A 63 -8.63 -2.44 14.46
N GLU A 64 -7.68 -3.36 14.25
CA GLU A 64 -6.29 -3.19 14.66
C GLU A 64 -5.62 -2.01 13.94
N LEU A 65 -5.77 -1.92 12.62
CA LEU A 65 -5.18 -0.85 11.81
C LEU A 65 -5.70 0.53 12.25
N ARG A 66 -7.02 0.68 12.47
CA ARG A 66 -7.57 1.94 13.00
C ARG A 66 -6.95 2.35 14.32
N ARG A 67 -6.69 1.40 15.24
CA ARG A 67 -6.02 1.71 16.51
C ARG A 67 -4.58 2.15 16.33
N ARG A 68 -3.82 1.49 15.44
CA ARG A 68 -2.43 1.83 15.16
C ARG A 68 -2.30 3.20 14.51
N ILE A 69 -3.11 3.47 13.49
CA ILE A 69 -3.17 4.76 12.79
C ILE A 69 -3.54 5.88 13.80
N ALA A 70 -4.54 5.66 14.65
CA ALA A 70 -4.95 6.66 15.64
C ALA A 70 -3.91 6.90 16.76
N GLY A 71 -3.04 5.92 17.04
CA GLY A 71 -1.98 6.05 18.04
C GLY A 71 -0.61 6.48 17.48
N ALA A 72 -0.47 6.53 16.15
CA ALA A 72 0.73 6.98 15.45
C ALA A 72 0.68 8.47 15.07
N ALA A 73 -0.51 9.10 15.16
CA ALA A 73 -0.74 10.54 15.01
C ALA A 73 -0.39 11.31 16.29
#